data_AF-A0A7V2INV5-F1
#
_entry.id   AF-A0A7V2INV5-F1
#
_cell.length_a   1.000
_cell.length_b   1.000
_cell.length_c   1.000
_cell.angle_alpha   90.00
_cell.angle_beta   90.00
_cell.angle_gamma   90.00
#
_symmetry.space_group_name_H-M   'P 1'
#
loop_
_entity.id
_entity.type
_entity.pdbx_description
1 polymer ?
#
loop_
_entity_poly.entity_id
_entity_poly.type
_entity_poly.pdbx_seq_one_letter_code
_entity_poly.pdbx_strand_id
1 'polypeptide(L)'
;MAIELPRLREENGLSLTVCGRITGGSGVETVEPRIAHFERGKAKGVIRACRNQGPKTKSTHLHVDCALRSFFGEQRVPKATHDLGQVLDVIQGVVGLPLVASVTGVFKVPLSALPEGGIIRSLGAETRAGDLSMKLTGGTLSLKGAPIKRVSWHESGEGNELSVWIRVVGEQSFTVSSGYLTEAWAWVSGQYAMFVLGTARTGNGQ
;
A
#
# COMPACT_ATOMS: atom_id res chain seq x y z
N MET A 1 7.79 -18.38 14.32
CA MET A 1 6.63 -17.53 14.69
C MET A 1 5.84 -17.28 13.42
N ALA A 2 4.50 -17.34 13.45
CA ALA A 2 3.70 -17.15 12.24
C ALA A 2 3.77 -15.68 11.76
N ILE A 3 3.88 -15.47 10.44
CA ILE A 3 3.82 -14.14 9.85
C ILE A 3 2.43 -13.54 10.07
N GLU A 4 2.38 -12.34 10.63
CA GLU A 4 1.16 -11.58 10.84
C GLU A 4 0.77 -10.83 9.56
N LEU A 5 -0.45 -11.05 9.09
CA LEU A 5 -1.02 -10.25 8.01
C LEU A 5 -1.28 -8.80 8.46
N PRO A 6 -1.33 -7.82 7.56
CA PRO A 6 -1.72 -6.45 7.89
C PRO A 6 -3.22 -6.36 8.25
N ARG A 7 -3.62 -5.29 8.96
CA ARG A 7 -5.04 -5.04 9.33
C ARG A 7 -5.72 -4.15 8.29
N LEU A 8 -5.83 -4.64 7.06
CA LEU A 8 -6.54 -3.95 5.98
C LEU A 8 -8.04 -3.94 6.24
N ARG A 9 -8.68 -2.79 5.98
CA ARG A 9 -10.13 -2.60 6.04
C ARG A 9 -10.51 -1.51 5.04
N GLU A 10 -11.71 -1.57 4.47
CA GLU A 10 -12.13 -0.60 3.44
C GLU A 10 -12.04 0.84 3.94
N GLU A 11 -12.34 1.08 5.22
CA GLU A 11 -12.23 2.40 5.85
C GLU A 11 -10.79 2.91 6.05
N ASN A 12 -9.80 2.01 6.11
CA ASN A 12 -8.42 2.33 6.46
C ASN A 12 -7.42 2.06 5.33
N GLY A 13 -7.88 1.43 4.25
CA GLY A 13 -7.17 1.25 2.98
C GLY A 13 -7.23 -0.18 2.43
N LEU A 14 -7.05 -0.25 1.11
CA LEU A 14 -7.44 -1.37 0.27
C LEU A 14 -6.28 -2.33 -0.03
N SER A 15 -5.06 -1.82 -0.12
CA SER A 15 -3.89 -2.66 -0.39
C SER A 15 -2.60 -2.13 0.21
N LEU A 16 -1.68 -3.07 0.45
CA LEU A 16 -0.30 -2.88 0.86
C LEU A 16 0.59 -3.67 -0.09
N THR A 17 1.61 -3.02 -0.65
CA THR A 17 2.72 -3.69 -1.34
C THR A 17 4.01 -3.33 -0.63
N VAL A 18 4.80 -4.34 -0.28
CA VAL A 18 6.17 -4.21 0.23
C VAL A 18 7.09 -4.88 -0.78
N CYS A 19 7.97 -4.11 -1.42
CA CYS A 19 8.94 -4.62 -2.37
C CYS A 19 10.31 -4.09 -1.99
N GLY A 20 11.19 -4.96 -1.51
CA GLY A 20 12.48 -4.53 -0.98
C GLY A 20 13.63 -5.43 -1.33
N ARG A 21 14.81 -4.83 -1.39
CA ARG A 21 16.06 -5.56 -1.55
C ARG A 21 16.48 -6.12 -0.19
N ILE A 22 16.73 -7.41 -0.14
CA ILE A 22 17.33 -8.06 1.03
C ILE A 22 18.81 -7.70 1.05
N THR A 23 19.28 -7.13 2.15
CA THR A 23 20.66 -6.59 2.25
C THR A 23 21.60 -7.44 3.09
N GLY A 24 21.11 -8.54 3.67
CA GLY A 24 21.90 -9.49 4.46
C GLY A 24 21.50 -10.94 4.17
N GLY A 25 22.36 -11.89 4.55
CA GLY A 25 22.19 -13.31 4.22
C GLY A 25 22.71 -13.65 2.82
N SER A 26 23.67 -14.56 2.74
CA SER A 26 24.17 -15.11 1.47
C SER A 26 23.23 -16.20 0.95
N GLY A 27 23.00 -16.25 -0.37
CA GLY A 27 22.33 -17.39 -1.00
C GLY A 27 20.82 -17.48 -0.76
N VAL A 28 20.12 -16.34 -0.59
CA VAL A 28 18.65 -16.35 -0.51
C VAL A 28 18.07 -16.86 -1.82
N GLU A 29 17.43 -18.03 -1.75
CA GLU A 29 16.81 -18.71 -2.88
C GLU A 29 15.70 -17.87 -3.51
N THR A 30 15.64 -17.89 -4.84
CA THR A 30 14.52 -17.36 -5.60
C THR A 30 13.30 -18.27 -5.48
N VAL A 31 12.15 -17.70 -5.17
CA VAL A 31 10.87 -18.41 -5.14
C VAL A 31 9.87 -17.68 -6.02
N GLU A 32 9.28 -18.42 -6.95
CA GLU A 32 8.23 -17.94 -7.85
C GLU A 32 7.01 -17.39 -7.08
N PRO A 33 6.23 -16.48 -7.70
CA PRO A 33 5.04 -15.91 -7.09
C PRO A 33 4.02 -16.96 -6.65
N ARG A 34 3.73 -16.96 -5.35
CA ARG A 34 2.64 -17.72 -4.76
C ARG A 34 1.51 -16.78 -4.38
N ILE A 35 0.27 -17.19 -4.63
CA ILE A 35 -0.94 -16.40 -4.38
C ILE A 35 -1.88 -17.24 -3.53
N ALA A 36 -2.40 -16.67 -2.46
CA ALA A 36 -3.43 -17.28 -1.63
C ALA A 36 -4.52 -16.26 -1.30
N HIS A 37 -5.72 -16.77 -1.00
CA HIS A 37 -6.77 -15.96 -0.39
C HIS A 37 -6.59 -15.98 1.13
N PHE A 38 -6.92 -14.88 1.79
CA PHE A 38 -6.92 -14.81 3.24
C PHE A 38 -8.25 -14.23 3.75
N GLU A 39 -8.61 -14.64 4.96
CA GLU A 39 -9.70 -14.05 5.73
C GLU A 39 -9.18 -13.62 7.10
N ARG A 40 -9.52 -12.41 7.52
CA ARG A 40 -9.16 -11.88 8.84
C ARG A 40 -10.33 -11.10 9.42
N GLY A 41 -11.08 -11.74 10.31
CA GLY A 41 -12.37 -11.20 10.77
C GLY A 41 -13.32 -11.06 9.58
N LYS A 42 -13.83 -9.85 9.33
CA LYS A 42 -14.72 -9.57 8.19
C LYS A 42 -13.96 -9.26 6.89
N ALA A 43 -12.66 -9.01 6.95
CA ALA A 43 -11.87 -8.66 5.78
C ALA A 43 -11.50 -9.92 4.99
N LYS A 44 -11.78 -9.92 3.68
CA LYS A 44 -11.38 -10.97 2.74
C LYS A 44 -10.48 -10.37 1.67
N GLY A 45 -9.39 -11.05 1.35
CA GLY A 45 -8.39 -10.52 0.44
C GLY A 45 -7.52 -11.58 -0.21
N VAL A 46 -6.50 -11.09 -0.90
CA VAL A 46 -5.48 -11.87 -1.59
C VAL A 46 -4.12 -11.44 -1.08
N ILE A 47 -3.27 -12.42 -0.79
CA ILE A 47 -1.85 -12.21 -0.55
C ILE A 47 -1.06 -12.86 -1.68
N ARG A 48 -0.03 -12.16 -2.15
CA ARG A 48 0.98 -12.68 -3.07
C ARG A 48 2.36 -12.46 -2.47
N ALA A 49 3.22 -13.47 -2.53
CA ALA A 49 4.60 -13.35 -2.11
C ALA A 49 5.56 -14.01 -3.11
N CYS A 50 6.71 -13.39 -3.36
CA CYS A 50 7.84 -14.02 -4.05
C CYS A 50 9.18 -13.51 -3.51
N ARG A 51 10.22 -14.29 -3.81
CA ARG A 51 11.62 -13.88 -3.69
C ARG A 51 12.23 -13.95 -5.08
N ASN A 52 12.54 -12.84 -5.72
CA ASN A 52 13.08 -12.86 -7.08
C ASN A 52 14.32 -11.99 -7.20
N GLN A 53 15.14 -12.25 -8.22
CA GLN A 53 16.22 -11.34 -8.53
C GLN A 53 15.64 -10.00 -9.01
N GLY A 54 16.10 -8.92 -8.39
CA GLY A 54 15.73 -7.58 -8.82
C GLY A 54 16.13 -7.37 -10.28
N PRO A 55 15.31 -6.69 -11.10
CA PRO A 55 15.52 -6.56 -12.55
C PRO A 55 16.82 -5.86 -12.97
N LYS A 56 17.55 -5.27 -12.01
CA LYS A 56 18.76 -4.47 -12.29
C LYS A 56 19.99 -4.81 -11.45
N THR A 57 19.83 -5.44 -10.29
CA THR A 57 20.89 -5.45 -9.25
C THR A 57 21.43 -6.84 -8.93
N LYS A 58 20.92 -7.91 -9.57
CA LYS A 58 21.17 -9.33 -9.19
C LYS A 58 20.94 -9.65 -7.70
N SER A 59 20.43 -8.69 -6.92
CA SER A 59 20.10 -8.87 -5.51
C SER A 59 18.71 -9.49 -5.39
N THR A 60 18.53 -10.40 -4.45
CA THR A 60 17.21 -10.97 -4.17
C THR A 60 16.31 -9.92 -3.51
N HIS A 61 15.10 -9.76 -4.04
CA HIS A 61 14.05 -8.92 -3.50
C HIS A 61 12.99 -9.79 -2.85
N LEU A 62 12.46 -9.34 -1.72
CA LEU A 62 11.20 -9.82 -1.18
C LEU A 62 10.08 -8.91 -1.73
N HIS A 63 9.08 -9.50 -2.37
CA HIS A 63 7.91 -8.80 -2.86
C HIS A 63 6.66 -9.43 -2.27
N VAL A 64 5.87 -8.62 -1.55
CA VAL A 64 4.62 -9.05 -0.93
C VAL A 64 3.52 -8.04 -1.21
N ASP A 65 2.42 -8.52 -1.78
CA ASP A 65 1.19 -7.77 -1.98
C ASP A 65 0.11 -8.33 -1.05
N CYS A 66 -0.60 -7.47 -0.35
CA CYS A 66 -1.84 -7.79 0.38
C CYS A 66 -2.92 -6.83 -0.12
N ALA A 67 -4.03 -7.35 -0.65
CA ALA A 67 -5.12 -6.53 -1.15
C ALA A 67 -6.48 -7.10 -0.74
N LEU A 68 -7.42 -6.23 -0.33
CA LEU A 68 -8.81 -6.60 -0.13
C LEU A 68 -9.47 -6.96 -1.46
N ARG A 69 -10.53 -7.78 -1.44
CA ARG A 69 -11.28 -8.08 -2.67
C ARG A 69 -11.83 -6.82 -3.35
N SER A 70 -12.26 -5.83 -2.58
CA SER A 70 -12.76 -4.55 -3.09
C SER A 70 -11.70 -3.70 -3.79
N PHE A 71 -10.41 -3.96 -3.56
CA PHE A 71 -9.33 -3.32 -4.34
C PHE A 71 -9.43 -3.62 -5.84
N PHE A 72 -9.94 -4.79 -6.20
CA PHE A 72 -10.06 -5.20 -7.60
C PHE A 72 -11.33 -4.65 -8.28
N GLY A 73 -12.30 -4.13 -7.52
CA GLY A 73 -13.57 -3.64 -8.08
C GLY A 73 -14.27 -4.70 -8.94
N GLU A 74 -14.63 -4.34 -10.16
CA GLU A 74 -15.20 -5.26 -11.16
C GLU A 74 -14.14 -6.16 -11.83
N GLN A 75 -12.85 -5.87 -11.64
CA GLN A 75 -11.78 -6.68 -12.18
C GLN A 75 -11.70 -8.02 -11.47
N ARG A 76 -11.17 -9.02 -12.18
CA ARG A 76 -11.04 -10.37 -11.67
C ARG A 76 -10.04 -10.42 -10.51
N VAL A 77 -10.53 -10.79 -9.32
CA VAL A 77 -9.68 -11.16 -8.18
C VAL A 77 -8.73 -12.30 -8.59
N PRO A 78 -7.40 -12.19 -8.35
CA PRO A 78 -6.45 -13.23 -8.69
C PRO A 78 -6.83 -14.60 -8.10
N LYS A 79 -6.67 -15.64 -8.91
CA LYS A 79 -6.87 -17.03 -8.45
C LYS A 79 -5.74 -17.41 -7.49
N ALA A 80 -6.10 -18.12 -6.42
CA ALA A 80 -5.12 -18.75 -5.56
C ALA A 80 -4.35 -19.81 -6.36
N THR A 81 -3.02 -19.82 -6.22
CA THR A 81 -2.14 -20.86 -6.75
C THR A 81 -1.64 -21.80 -5.66
N HIS A 82 -1.70 -21.35 -4.40
CA HIS A 82 -1.19 -22.03 -3.22
C HIS A 82 -2.10 -21.77 -2.02
N ASP A 83 -1.93 -22.54 -0.96
CA ASP A 83 -2.55 -22.24 0.33
C ASP A 83 -1.85 -21.06 1.03
N LEU A 84 -2.50 -20.50 2.06
CA LEU A 84 -1.98 -19.35 2.79
C LEU A 84 -0.64 -19.66 3.49
N GLY A 85 -0.49 -20.86 4.07
CA GLY A 85 0.74 -21.27 4.76
C GLY A 85 1.94 -21.25 3.82
N GLN A 86 1.79 -21.84 2.63
CA GLN A 86 2.80 -21.88 1.58
C GLN A 86 3.21 -20.49 1.07
N VAL A 87 2.30 -19.51 1.08
CA VAL A 87 2.62 -18.11 0.75
C VAL A 87 3.39 -17.45 1.90
N LEU A 88 2.98 -17.67 3.15
CA LEU A 88 3.66 -17.14 4.32
C LEU A 88 5.07 -17.74 4.50
N ASP A 89 5.29 -18.99 4.09
CA ASP A 89 6.59 -19.64 4.12
C ASP A 89 7.63 -18.94 3.22
N VAL A 90 7.19 -18.30 2.12
CA VAL A 90 8.06 -17.48 1.26
C VAL A 90 8.69 -16.34 2.06
N ILE A 91 7.91 -15.72 2.92
CA ILE A 91 8.32 -14.63 3.80
C ILE A 91 9.15 -15.20 4.96
N GLN A 92 8.69 -16.32 5.53
CA GLN A 92 9.34 -16.96 6.68
C GLN A 92 10.80 -17.31 6.38
N GLY A 93 11.10 -17.72 5.14
CA GLY A 93 12.45 -18.06 4.70
C GLY A 93 13.45 -16.89 4.65
N VAL A 94 13.03 -15.66 4.95
CA VAL A 94 13.90 -14.47 5.04
C VAL A 94 13.72 -13.70 6.35
N VAL A 95 13.02 -14.28 7.33
CA VAL A 95 12.89 -13.70 8.67
C VAL A 95 14.27 -13.52 9.31
N GLY A 96 14.46 -12.38 9.98
CA GLY A 96 15.72 -11.96 10.58
C GLY A 96 16.66 -11.21 9.62
N LEU A 97 16.37 -11.21 8.31
CA LEU A 97 17.21 -10.51 7.33
C LEU A 97 16.80 -9.03 7.21
N PRO A 98 17.78 -8.12 7.00
CA PRO A 98 17.50 -6.72 6.75
C PRO A 98 16.96 -6.51 5.34
N LEU A 99 16.00 -5.60 5.21
CA LEU A 99 15.26 -5.28 3.99
C LEU A 99 15.20 -3.76 3.81
N VAL A 100 15.60 -3.27 2.64
CA VAL A 100 15.34 -1.88 2.23
C VAL A 100 14.19 -1.90 1.23
N ALA A 101 13.01 -1.47 1.67
CA ALA A 101 11.76 -1.67 0.95
C ALA A 101 11.13 -0.38 0.45
N SER A 102 10.62 -0.44 -0.78
CA SER A 102 9.56 0.44 -1.23
C SER A 102 8.24 -0.09 -0.65
N VAL A 103 7.55 0.78 0.08
CA VAL A 103 6.25 0.48 0.69
C VAL A 103 5.20 1.33 -0.01
N THR A 104 4.17 0.66 -0.51
CA THR A 104 3.03 1.28 -1.18
C THR A 104 1.76 0.95 -0.41
N GLY A 105 0.98 1.97 -0.06
CA GLY A 105 -0.38 1.83 0.45
C GLY A 105 -1.37 2.42 -0.55
N VAL A 106 -2.49 1.74 -0.76
CA VAL A 106 -3.62 2.28 -1.53
C VAL A 106 -4.83 2.45 -0.63
N PHE A 107 -5.43 3.64 -0.69
CA PHE A 107 -6.54 4.07 0.14
C PHE A 107 -7.68 4.53 -0.78
N LYS A 108 -8.92 4.35 -0.31
CA LYS A 108 -10.09 4.94 -0.94
C LYS A 108 -10.79 5.78 0.13
N VAL A 109 -11.06 7.03 -0.18
CA VAL A 109 -11.66 7.98 0.76
C VAL A 109 -12.71 8.81 0.05
N PRO A 110 -13.87 9.11 0.67
CA PRO A 110 -14.80 10.08 0.13
C PRO A 110 -14.11 11.45 -0.08
N LEU A 111 -14.41 12.15 -1.18
CA LEU A 111 -13.83 13.48 -1.42
C LEU A 111 -14.14 14.44 -0.26
N SER A 112 -15.33 14.33 0.33
CA SER A 112 -15.78 15.14 1.48
C SER A 112 -14.98 14.89 2.76
N ALA A 113 -14.31 13.76 2.89
CA ALA A 113 -13.46 13.44 4.04
C ALA A 113 -12.01 13.93 3.86
N LEU A 114 -11.65 14.46 2.69
CA LEU A 114 -10.37 15.12 2.49
C LEU A 114 -10.38 16.54 3.08
N PRO A 115 -9.27 17.00 3.68
CA PRO A 115 -9.19 18.35 4.24
C PRO A 115 -9.51 19.43 3.20
N GLU A 116 -10.29 20.44 3.59
CA GLU A 116 -10.68 21.53 2.68
C GLU A 116 -9.48 22.23 2.06
N GLY A 117 -8.47 22.55 2.87
CA GLY A 117 -7.20 23.14 2.44
C GLY A 117 -6.13 22.12 2.01
N GLY A 118 -6.47 20.84 1.95
CA GLY A 118 -5.55 19.77 1.54
C GLY A 118 -5.27 19.84 0.04
N ILE A 119 -4.03 19.53 -0.37
CA ILE A 119 -3.57 19.69 -1.76
C ILE A 119 -4.50 19.01 -2.77
N ILE A 120 -4.97 17.79 -2.47
CA ILE A 120 -5.85 17.03 -3.37
C ILE A 120 -7.18 17.78 -3.61
N ARG A 121 -7.81 18.28 -2.56
CA ARG A 121 -9.10 18.98 -2.66
C ARG A 121 -8.94 20.36 -3.29
N SER A 122 -7.87 21.08 -2.96
CA SER A 122 -7.55 22.38 -3.57
C SER A 122 -7.31 22.28 -5.08
N LEU A 123 -6.67 21.20 -5.55
CA LEU A 123 -6.42 20.98 -6.97
C LEU A 123 -7.65 20.48 -7.74
N GLY A 124 -8.66 19.92 -7.06
CA GLY A 124 -9.89 19.40 -7.65
C GLY A 124 -10.95 20.47 -7.96
N ALA A 125 -10.65 21.76 -7.81
CA ALA A 125 -11.60 22.84 -8.05
C ALA A 125 -12.09 22.86 -9.51
N GLU A 126 -13.40 22.98 -9.69
CA GLU A 126 -14.03 23.06 -11.01
C GLU A 126 -14.01 24.50 -11.53
N THR A 127 -13.46 24.69 -12.73
CA THR A 127 -13.51 25.97 -13.46
C THR A 127 -14.59 25.88 -14.53
N ARG A 128 -15.46 26.88 -14.62
CA ARG A 128 -16.55 26.94 -15.62
C ARG A 128 -16.39 28.14 -16.55
N ALA A 129 -16.67 27.93 -17.83
CA ALA A 129 -16.72 28.96 -18.86
C ALA A 129 -17.87 28.67 -19.84
N GLY A 130 -19.00 29.35 -19.67
CA GLY A 130 -20.25 28.97 -20.34
C GLY A 130 -20.71 27.58 -19.89
N ASP A 131 -20.99 26.69 -20.85
CA ASP A 131 -21.36 25.29 -20.59
C ASP A 131 -20.13 24.37 -20.39
N LEU A 132 -18.91 24.87 -20.59
CA LEU A 132 -17.70 24.10 -20.36
C LEU A 132 -17.35 24.06 -18.87
N SER A 133 -17.14 22.86 -18.34
CA SER A 133 -16.54 22.63 -17.02
C SER A 133 -15.22 21.88 -17.17
N MET A 134 -14.23 22.27 -16.35
CA MET A 134 -12.92 21.63 -16.30
C MET A 134 -12.49 21.48 -14.85
N LYS A 135 -12.05 20.27 -14.47
CA LYS A 135 -11.45 19.99 -13.16
C LYS A 135 -10.34 18.96 -13.29
N LEU A 136 -9.37 19.01 -12.37
CA LEU A 136 -8.32 17.98 -12.29
C LEU A 136 -8.85 16.77 -11.52
N THR A 137 -9.09 15.66 -12.22
CA THR A 137 -9.62 14.42 -11.63
C THR A 137 -8.54 13.48 -11.10
N GLY A 138 -7.26 13.84 -11.22
CA GLY A 138 -6.15 13.01 -10.74
C GLY A 138 -4.80 13.68 -10.89
N GLY A 139 -3.81 13.21 -10.16
CA GLY A 139 -2.50 13.82 -10.16
C GLY A 139 -1.44 13.01 -9.43
N THR A 140 -0.20 13.50 -9.46
CA THR A 140 0.93 12.92 -8.75
C THR A 140 1.79 14.02 -8.16
N LEU A 141 1.98 13.99 -6.85
CA LEU A 141 2.97 14.80 -6.12
C LEU A 141 4.23 13.96 -5.91
N SER A 142 5.38 14.53 -6.24
CA SER A 142 6.69 13.96 -5.90
C SER A 142 7.28 14.76 -4.74
N LEU A 143 7.70 14.07 -3.69
CA LEU A 143 8.25 14.69 -2.48
C LEU A 143 9.75 14.43 -2.39
N LYS A 144 10.50 15.44 -1.94
CA LYS A 144 11.92 15.36 -1.60
C LYS A 144 12.09 15.74 -0.12
N GLY A 145 12.97 15.03 0.58
CA GLY A 145 13.21 15.24 2.02
C GLY A 145 12.16 14.66 2.96
N ALA A 146 11.13 13.98 2.43
CA ALA A 146 10.11 13.28 3.20
C ALA A 146 10.34 11.75 3.16
N PRO A 147 9.83 10.99 4.16
CA PRO A 147 9.86 9.53 4.15
C PRO A 147 9.03 8.92 3.00
N ILE A 148 8.05 9.67 2.48
CA ILE A 148 7.36 9.32 1.25
C ILE A 148 7.99 10.00 0.04
N LYS A 149 7.94 9.31 -1.09
CA LYS A 149 8.46 9.78 -2.38
C LYS A 149 7.35 10.29 -3.29
N ARG A 150 6.16 9.70 -3.16
CA ARG A 150 5.05 9.97 -4.08
C ARG A 150 3.70 9.82 -3.42
N VAL A 151 2.82 10.75 -3.72
CA VAL A 151 1.36 10.61 -3.53
C VAL A 151 0.71 10.79 -4.89
N SER A 152 -0.04 9.80 -5.35
CA SER A 152 -0.82 9.92 -6.58
C SER A 152 -2.28 9.62 -6.30
N TRP A 153 -3.19 10.32 -6.97
CA TRP A 153 -4.62 10.11 -6.79
C TRP A 153 -5.37 10.14 -8.10
N HIS A 154 -6.56 9.55 -8.08
CA HIS A 154 -7.59 9.75 -9.09
C HIS A 154 -8.97 9.66 -8.45
N GLU A 155 -9.90 10.44 -8.99
CA GLU A 155 -11.32 10.37 -8.66
C GLU A 155 -11.94 9.11 -9.27
N SER A 156 -12.93 8.57 -8.56
CA SER A 156 -13.76 7.44 -9.00
C SER A 156 -15.19 7.67 -8.52
N GLY A 157 -16.16 7.30 -9.36
CA GLY A 157 -17.59 7.55 -9.11
C GLY A 157 -18.06 8.92 -9.61
N GLU A 158 -19.36 9.18 -9.46
CA GLU A 158 -20.02 10.41 -9.88
C GLU A 158 -20.95 10.96 -8.78
N GLY A 159 -21.22 12.26 -8.80
CA GLY A 159 -22.16 12.91 -7.88
C GLY A 159 -21.79 12.74 -6.40
N ASN A 160 -22.75 12.29 -5.59
CA ASN A 160 -22.60 12.14 -4.14
C ASN A 160 -21.73 10.94 -3.71
N GLU A 161 -21.33 10.06 -4.63
CA GLU A 161 -20.48 8.90 -4.34
C GLU A 161 -19.01 9.12 -4.71
N LEU A 162 -18.63 10.36 -5.02
CA LEU A 162 -17.29 10.71 -5.47
C LEU A 162 -16.23 10.32 -4.40
N SER A 163 -15.44 9.32 -4.76
CA SER A 163 -14.35 8.78 -3.94
C SER A 163 -13.02 9.02 -4.61
N VAL A 164 -11.98 9.27 -3.83
CA VAL A 164 -10.63 9.44 -4.32
C VAL A 164 -9.80 8.20 -3.97
N TRP A 165 -9.20 7.60 -4.98
CA TRP A 165 -8.21 6.55 -4.81
C TRP A 165 -6.84 7.18 -4.67
N ILE A 166 -6.16 6.88 -3.57
CA ILE A 166 -4.92 7.53 -3.18
C ILE A 166 -3.86 6.45 -3.00
N ARG A 167 -2.75 6.61 -3.71
CA ARG A 167 -1.58 5.75 -3.62
C ARG A 167 -0.44 6.52 -2.99
N VAL A 168 0.03 6.05 -1.84
CA VAL A 168 1.18 6.59 -1.13
C VAL A 168 2.35 5.63 -1.30
N VAL A 169 3.50 6.15 -1.73
CA VAL A 169 4.72 5.35 -1.94
C VAL A 169 5.88 6.03 -1.23
N GLY A 170 6.66 5.26 -0.48
CA GLY A 170 7.94 5.71 0.07
C GLY A 170 8.90 4.55 0.32
N GLU A 171 10.01 4.86 0.98
CA GLU A 171 11.04 3.88 1.30
C GLU A 171 11.24 3.79 2.81
N GLN A 172 11.39 2.56 3.29
CA GLN A 172 11.61 2.26 4.69
C GLN A 172 12.51 1.03 4.83
N SER A 173 13.39 1.07 5.81
CA SER A 173 14.20 -0.09 6.21
C SER A 173 13.50 -0.89 7.29
N PHE A 174 13.54 -2.22 7.15
CA PHE A 174 12.97 -3.17 8.10
C PHE A 174 13.97 -4.29 8.38
N THR A 175 13.79 -4.95 9.52
CA THR A 175 14.21 -6.34 9.68
C THR A 175 12.97 -7.19 9.48
N VAL A 176 13.01 -8.22 8.62
CA VAL A 176 11.84 -9.07 8.39
C VAL A 176 11.51 -9.83 9.68
N SER A 177 10.49 -9.39 10.39
CA SER A 177 9.94 -10.01 11.60
C SER A 177 8.62 -10.72 11.30
N SER A 178 8.02 -11.41 12.28
CA SER A 178 6.63 -11.87 12.15
C SER A 178 5.64 -10.71 11.95
N GLY A 179 5.94 -9.54 12.53
CA GLY A 179 5.09 -8.34 12.48
C GLY A 179 5.36 -7.41 11.29
N TYR A 180 6.32 -7.69 10.41
CA TYR A 180 6.82 -6.69 9.46
C TYR A 180 5.75 -6.14 8.49
N LEU A 181 4.74 -6.94 8.09
CA LEU A 181 3.63 -6.43 7.27
C LEU A 181 2.72 -5.49 8.07
N THR A 182 2.49 -5.79 9.35
CA THR A 182 1.75 -4.91 10.26
C THR A 182 2.52 -3.61 10.48
N GLU A 183 3.84 -3.68 10.65
CA GLU A 183 4.72 -2.51 10.77
C GLU A 183 4.73 -1.66 9.50
N ALA A 184 4.89 -2.28 8.33
CA ALA A 184 4.85 -1.60 7.03
C ALA A 184 3.48 -0.94 6.78
N TRP A 185 2.39 -1.62 7.15
CA TRP A 185 1.04 -1.05 7.10
C TRP A 185 0.91 0.17 8.01
N ALA A 186 1.27 0.04 9.28
CA ALA A 186 1.21 1.13 10.25
C ALA A 186 2.04 2.34 9.80
N TRP A 187 3.22 2.10 9.23
CA TRP A 187 4.07 3.13 8.67
C TRP A 187 3.37 3.88 7.53
N VAL A 188 2.88 3.17 6.50
CA VAL A 188 2.29 3.83 5.32
C VAL A 188 0.95 4.49 5.62
N SER A 189 0.13 3.91 6.50
CA SER A 189 -1.08 4.54 7.02
C SER A 189 -0.77 5.82 7.80
N GLY A 190 0.32 5.84 8.56
CA GLY A 190 0.80 7.05 9.24
C GLY A 190 1.21 8.14 8.26
N GLN A 191 1.88 7.76 7.16
CA GLN A 191 2.22 8.71 6.09
C GLN A 191 0.99 9.25 5.37
N TYR A 192 0.00 8.38 5.10
CA TYR A 192 -1.28 8.79 4.53
C TYR A 192 -2.01 9.79 5.43
N ALA A 193 -2.12 9.51 6.74
CA ALA A 193 -2.75 10.43 7.69
C ALA A 193 -2.06 11.80 7.72
N MET A 194 -0.73 11.82 7.76
CA MET A 194 0.05 13.07 7.80
C MET A 194 -0.02 13.86 6.50
N PHE A 195 0.30 13.24 5.35
CA PHE A 195 0.50 13.95 4.09
C PHE A 195 -0.77 14.11 3.25
N VAL A 196 -1.82 13.33 3.53
CA VAL A 196 -3.07 13.39 2.76
C VAL A 196 -4.22 13.91 3.61
N LEU A 197 -4.37 13.40 4.84
CA LEU A 197 -5.44 13.84 5.74
C LEU A 197 -5.06 15.03 6.62
N GLY A 198 -3.80 15.45 6.64
CA GLY A 198 -3.34 16.55 7.50
C GLY A 198 -3.46 16.27 8.99
N THR A 199 -3.71 15.02 9.39
CA THR A 199 -3.81 14.59 10.79
C THR A 199 -2.48 13.95 11.18
N ALA A 200 -1.55 14.76 11.68
CA ALA A 200 -0.44 14.19 12.43
C ALA A 200 -1.02 13.44 13.62
N ARG A 201 -0.55 12.22 13.90
CA ARG A 201 -0.77 11.58 15.20
C ARG A 201 -0.25 12.57 16.24
N THR A 202 -1.15 13.25 16.96
CA THR A 202 -0.81 13.84 18.25
C THR A 202 -0.33 12.67 19.10
N GLY A 203 0.98 12.58 19.31
CA GLY A 203 1.53 11.62 20.25
C GLY A 203 0.89 11.93 21.60
N ASN A 204 0.04 11.02 22.10
CA ASN A 204 -0.21 10.95 23.53
C ASN A 204 1.10 10.46 24.15
N GLY A 205 1.92 11.45 24.49
CA GLY A 205 3.18 11.32 25.20
C GLY A 205 3.29 12.48 26.17
N GLN A 206 2.35 12.54 27.13
CA GLN A 206 2.57 12.97 28.50
C GLN A 206 1.68 12.12 29.41
#